data_AF-A0A842SCX1-F1
#
_entry.id   AF-A0A842SCX1-F1
#
_cell.length_a   1.000
_cell.length_b   1.000
_cell.length_c   1.000
_cell.angle_alpha   90.00
_cell.angle_beta   90.00
_cell.angle_gamma   90.00
#
_symmetry.space_group_name_H-M   'P 1'
#
loop_
_entity.id
_entity.type
_entity.pdbx_description
1 polymer ?
#
loop_
_entity_poly.entity_id
_entity_poly.type
_entity_poly.pdbx_seq_one_letter_code
_entity_poly.pdbx_strand_id
1 'polypeptide(L)' 'MDYVKIYAEKIKNNNSNFKQYKELIDSQIQSSKEIFSKRFGKGKTFKKNARKYLKEIGLLE' A
#
# COMPACT_ATOMS: atom_id res chain seq x y z
N MET A 1 -0.56 -20.91 19.57
CA MET A 1 -1.12 -20.64 18.21
C MET A 1 -2.58 -20.18 18.26
N ASP A 2 -3.27 -20.29 19.39
CA ASP A 2 -4.71 -20.01 19.49
C ASP A 2 -5.09 -18.53 19.39
N TYR A 3 -4.20 -17.63 19.79
CA TYR A 3 -4.48 -16.19 19.72
C TYR A 3 -4.72 -15.70 18.29
N VAL A 4 -3.93 -16.19 17.32
CA VAL A 4 -4.11 -15.83 15.90
C VAL A 4 -5.45 -16.33 15.37
N LYS A 5 -5.85 -17.54 15.76
CA LYS A 5 -7.11 -18.16 15.34
C LYS A 5 -8.32 -17.44 15.95
N ILE A 6 -8.28 -17.16 17.25
CA ILE A 6 -9.32 -16.41 17.98
C ILE A 6 -9.43 -14.98 17.44
N TYR A 7 -8.29 -14.34 17.14
CA TYR A 7 -8.26 -13.00 16.56
C TYR A 7 -8.85 -12.99 15.14
N ALA A 8 -8.51 -13.97 14.32
CA ALA A 8 -9.06 -14.12 12.98
C ALA A 8 -10.58 -14.38 13.01
N GLU A 9 -11.06 -15.24 13.92
CA GLU A 9 -12.49 -15.49 14.12
C GLU A 9 -13.23 -14.25 14.62
N LYS A 10 -12.64 -13.48 15.55
CA LYS A 10 -13.20 -12.19 16.00
C LYS A 10 -13.29 -11.16 14.87
N ILE A 11 -12.29 -11.08 14.00
CA ILE A 11 -12.32 -10.18 12.83
C ILE A 11 -13.41 -10.62 11.84
N LYS A 12 -13.49 -11.92 11.54
CA LYS A 12 -14.49 -12.47 10.62
C LYS A 12 -15.92 -12.20 11.10
N ASN A 13 -16.16 -12.28 12.41
CA ASN A 13 -17.48 -12.15 13.00
C ASN A 13 -17.85 -10.69 13.35
N ASN A 14 -16.90 -9.76 13.36
CA ASN A 14 -17.15 -8.36 13.72
C ASN A 14 -16.52 -7.39 12.70
N ASN A 15 -17.32 -7.06 11.68
CA ASN A 15 -16.93 -6.27 10.50
C ASN A 15 -16.56 -4.80 10.82
N SER A 16 -16.87 -4.33 12.03
CA SER A 16 -16.60 -2.95 12.50
C SER A 16 -15.10 -2.67 12.65
N ASN A 17 -14.31 -3.61 13.18
CA ASN A 17 -12.87 -3.48 13.27
C ASN A 17 -12.21 -3.52 11.88
N PHE A 18 -12.77 -4.33 10.97
CA PHE A 18 -12.32 -4.36 9.58
C PHE A 18 -12.50 -3.02 8.88
N LYS A 19 -13.54 -2.26 9.23
CA LYS A 19 -13.77 -0.91 8.69
C LYS A 19 -12.60 0.04 9.01
N GLN A 20 -12.14 0.07 10.25
CA GLN A 20 -11.02 0.95 10.65
C GLN A 20 -9.71 0.54 9.97
N TYR A 21 -9.42 -0.77 9.91
CA TYR A 21 -8.24 -1.26 9.19
C TYR A 21 -8.33 -0.95 7.69
N LYS A 22 -9.50 -1.08 7.10
CA LYS A 22 -9.74 -0.72 5.71
C LYS A 22 -9.50 0.77 5.48
N GLU A 23 -10.03 1.65 6.33
CA GLU A 23 -9.81 3.09 6.26
C GLU A 23 -8.31 3.45 6.38
N LEU A 24 -7.58 2.79 7.28
CA LEU A 24 -6.13 2.97 7.41
C LEU A 24 -5.37 2.51 6.16
N ILE A 25 -5.71 1.33 5.62
CA ILE A 25 -5.11 0.80 4.39
C ILE A 25 -5.40 1.73 3.21
N ASP A 26 -6.65 2.18 3.05
CA ASP A 26 -7.07 3.07 1.98
C ASP A 26 -6.34 4.43 2.07
N SER A 27 -6.20 4.97 3.29
CA SER A 27 -5.43 6.18 3.55
C SER A 27 -3.94 6.02 3.20
N GLN A 28 -3.33 4.90 3.57
CA GLN A 28 -1.94 4.59 3.21
C GLN A 28 -1.74 4.44 1.70
N ILE A 29 -2.67 3.77 1.02
CA ILE A 29 -2.65 3.62 -0.45
C ILE A 29 -2.74 5.00 -1.11
N GLN A 30 -3.68 5.84 -0.66
CA GLN A 30 -3.88 7.17 -1.22
C GLN A 30 -2.66 8.09 -0.99
N SER A 31 -2.13 8.11 0.24
CA SER A 31 -0.92 8.85 0.58
C SER A 31 0.28 8.39 -0.25
N SER A 32 0.48 7.08 -0.37
CA SER A 32 1.55 6.50 -1.19
C SER A 32 1.40 6.90 -2.66
N LYS A 33 0.18 6.84 -3.20
CA LYS A 33 -0.12 7.26 -4.58
C LYS A 33 0.22 8.72 -4.82
N GLU A 34 -0.07 9.61 -3.87
CA GLU A 34 0.28 11.02 -3.96
C GLU A 34 1.79 11.25 -3.91
N ILE A 35 2.48 10.63 -2.96
CA ILE A 35 3.95 10.71 -2.83
C ILE A 35 4.61 10.23 -4.12
N PHE A 36 4.22 9.06 -4.62
CA PHE A 36 4.79 8.51 -5.85
C PHE A 36 4.40 9.32 -7.08
N SER A 37 3.21 9.91 -7.13
CA SER A 37 2.81 10.80 -8.23
C SER A 37 3.62 12.10 -8.23
N LYS A 38 3.93 12.67 -7.06
CA LYS A 38 4.82 13.84 -6.93
C LYS A 38 6.25 13.49 -7.34
N ARG A 39 6.73 12.30 -6.97
CA ARG A 39 8.11 11.86 -7.26
C ARG A 39 8.33 11.43 -8.71
N PHE A 40 7.39 10.67 -9.28
CA PHE A 40 7.57 10.04 -10.59
C PHE A 40 6.68 10.66 -11.68
N GLY A 41 5.78 11.57 -11.36
CA GLY A 41 4.80 12.13 -12.29
C GLY A 41 3.53 11.27 -12.42
N LYS A 42 2.65 11.58 -13.36
CA LYS A 42 1.37 10.87 -13.57
C LYS A 42 1.32 10.19 -14.93
N GLY A 43 0.55 9.10 -15.05
CA GLY A 43 0.32 8.43 -16.33
C GLY A 43 1.58 7.85 -16.97
N LYS A 44 1.86 8.22 -18.22
CA LYS A 44 2.99 7.65 -19.01
C LYS A 44 4.37 8.00 -18.42
N THR A 45 4.53 9.15 -17.74
CA THR A 45 5.80 9.58 -17.12
C THR A 45 6.13 8.81 -15.84
N PHE A 46 5.11 8.35 -15.11
CA PHE A 46 5.30 7.60 -13.86
C PHE A 46 6.22 6.39 -14.07
N LYS A 47 5.89 5.52 -15.03
CA LYS A 47 6.66 4.30 -15.30
C LYS A 47 8.09 4.60 -15.74
N LYS A 48 8.28 5.62 -16.58
CA LYS A 48 9.61 6.02 -17.06
C LYS A 48 10.49 6.46 -15.90
N ASN A 49 10.00 7.36 -15.05
CA ASN A 49 10.76 7.92 -13.93
C ASN A 49 10.98 6.89 -12.82
N ALA A 50 9.98 6.06 -12.52
CA ALA A 50 10.12 4.96 -11.57
C ALA A 50 11.19 3.95 -12.04
N ARG A 51 11.20 3.56 -13.32
CA ARG A 51 12.25 2.67 -13.86
C ARG A 51 13.64 3.32 -13.83
N LYS A 52 13.74 4.60 -14.16
CA LYS A 52 15.01 5.35 -14.06
C LYS A 52 15.53 5.32 -12.62
N TYR A 53 14.66 5.60 -11.65
CA TYR A 53 15.00 5.55 -10.24
C TYR A 53 15.46 4.15 -9.80
N LEU A 54 14.72 3.09 -10.17
CA LEU A 54 15.09 1.72 -9.83
C LEU A 54 16.45 1.31 -10.41
N LYS A 55 16.79 1.78 -11.62
CA LYS A 55 18.12 1.62 -12.22
C LYS A 55 19.20 2.35 -11.43
N GLU A 56 18.94 3.60 -11.03
CA GLU A 56 19.88 4.43 -10.26
C GLU A 56 20.21 3.80 -8.89
N ILE A 57 19.27 3.11 -8.26
CA ILE A 57 19.49 2.45 -6.96
C ILE A 57 19.86 0.95 -7.08
N GLY A 58 20.10 0.44 -8.29
CA GLY A 58 20.54 -0.94 -8.51
C GLY A 58 19.47 -2.01 -8.25
N LEU A 59 18.18 -1.65 -8.24
CA LEU A 59 17.07 -2.61 -8.11
C LEU A 59 16.51 -3.08 -9.46
N LEU A 60 17.01 -2.52 -10.57
CA LEU A 60 16.63 -2.89 -11.93
C LEU A 60 17.84 -2.67 -12.85
N GLU A 61 18.12 -3.60 -13.77
CA GLU A 61 19.16 -3.47 -14.80
C GLU A 61 18.73 -2.54 -15.95
#